data_AF-A0A485CG72-F1
#
_entry.id   AF-A0A485CG72-F1
#
_cell.length_a   1.000
_cell.length_b   1.000
_cell.length_c   1.000
_cell.angle_alpha   90.00
_cell.angle_beta   90.00
_cell.angle_gamma   90.00
#
_symmetry.space_group_name_H-M   'P 1'
#
loop_
_entity.id
_entity.type
_entity.pdbx_description
1 polymer ?
#
loop_
_entity_poly.entity_id
_entity_poly.type
_entity_poly.pdbx_seq_one_letter_code
_entity_poly.pdbx_strand_id
1 'polypeptide(L)'
;MNGANRSRPPSALRKAFHGEAIDFASFSQQYRQELDARRDEGLRLAGLARQQPLTLLYAAKDTRQNHALVLANWLENLPVTA
;
A
#
# COMPACT_ATOMS: atom_id res chain seq x y z
N MET A 1 17.71 -18.62 17.87
CA MET A 1 16.51 -17.82 17.52
C MET A 1 16.78 -17.21 16.15
N ASN A 2 16.06 -17.65 15.12
CA ASN A 2 16.40 -17.43 13.72
C ASN A 2 16.42 -15.94 13.34
N GLY A 3 17.55 -15.52 12.79
CA GLY A 3 17.73 -14.20 12.21
C GLY A 3 17.06 -14.08 10.83
N ALA A 4 16.86 -12.82 10.45
CA ALA A 4 16.70 -12.34 9.09
C ALA A 4 15.48 -12.84 8.28
N ASN A 5 14.36 -12.11 8.43
CA ASN A 5 13.63 -11.66 7.25
C ASN A 5 13.20 -10.19 7.46
N ARG A 6 14.19 -9.32 7.70
CA ARG A 6 14.03 -7.87 7.58
C ARG A 6 13.98 -7.56 6.08
N SER A 7 13.02 -6.75 5.64
CA SER A 7 12.94 -6.17 4.28
C SER A 7 12.87 -7.18 3.12
N ARG A 8 11.73 -7.86 2.96
CA ARG A 8 11.38 -8.49 1.67
C ARG A 8 10.51 -7.49 0.90
N PRO A 9 10.85 -7.13 -0.35
CA PRO A 9 10.32 -5.92 -0.98
C PRO A 9 8.84 -6.12 -1.37
N PRO A 10 8.13 -5.04 -1.77
CA PRO A 10 6.76 -5.08 -2.32
C PRO A 10 6.55 -6.10 -3.45
N SER A 11 7.64 -6.63 -4.03
CA SER A 11 7.65 -7.70 -5.01
C SER A 11 7.21 -9.07 -4.48
N ALA A 12 7.41 -9.41 -3.21
CA ALA A 12 6.98 -10.70 -2.67
C ALA A 12 5.47 -10.76 -2.41
N LEU A 13 4.90 -9.69 -1.87
CA LEU A 13 3.45 -9.50 -1.71
C LEU A 13 2.74 -9.51 -3.07
N ARG A 14 3.31 -8.81 -4.06
CA ARG A 14 2.79 -8.84 -5.45
C ARG A 14 2.84 -10.25 -6.05
N LYS A 15 3.92 -11.00 -5.85
CA LYS A 15 4.03 -12.40 -6.32
C LYS A 15 3.01 -13.31 -5.62
N ALA A 16 2.79 -13.15 -4.32
CA ALA A 16 1.80 -13.95 -3.58
C ALA A 16 0.38 -13.67 -4.08
N PHE A 17 0.05 -12.41 -4.34
CA PHE A 17 -1.26 -12.03 -4.89
C PHE A 17 -1.44 -12.49 -6.35
N HIS A 18 -0.42 -12.33 -7.21
CA HIS A 18 -0.47 -12.84 -8.59
C HIS A 18 -0.44 -14.36 -8.69
N GLY A 19 0.09 -15.04 -7.68
CA GLY A 19 0.09 -16.50 -7.59
C GLY A 19 -1.15 -17.08 -6.92
N GLU A 20 -2.20 -16.27 -6.68
CA GLU A 20 -3.42 -16.66 -5.94
C GLU A 20 -3.14 -17.29 -4.55
N ALA A 21 -1.95 -17.05 -4.00
CA ALA A 21 -1.53 -17.61 -2.72
C ALA A 21 -2.17 -16.88 -1.53
N ILE A 22 -2.63 -15.65 -1.74
CA ILE A 22 -3.33 -14.83 -0.75
C ILE A 22 -4.48 -14.08 -1.42
N ASP A 23 -5.59 -13.92 -0.70
CA ASP A 23 -6.69 -13.07 -1.12
C ASP A 23 -6.33 -11.58 -1.09
N PHE A 24 -7.08 -10.78 -1.84
CA PHE A 24 -6.92 -9.32 -1.86
C PHE A 24 -7.04 -8.69 -0.46
N ALA A 25 -7.87 -9.24 0.42
CA ALA A 25 -8.01 -8.76 1.80
C ALA A 25 -6.69 -8.91 2.59
N SER A 26 -6.08 -10.08 2.53
CA SER A 26 -4.79 -10.38 3.16
C SER A 26 -3.65 -9.58 2.54
N PHE A 27 -3.66 -9.41 1.21
CA PHE A 27 -2.73 -8.52 0.50
C PHE A 27 -2.87 -7.07 0.98
N SER A 28 -4.11 -6.56 1.04
CA SER A 28 -4.40 -5.18 1.46
C SER A 28 -3.95 -4.91 2.89
N GLN A 29 -4.17 -5.86 3.80
CA GLN A 29 -3.75 -5.73 5.19
C GLN A 29 -2.22 -5.65 5.30
N GLN A 30 -1.50 -6.58 4.68
CA GLN A 30 -0.04 -6.58 4.72
C GLN A 30 0.56 -5.36 3.99
N TYR A 31 -0.04 -4.94 2.88
CA TYR A 31 0.38 -3.74 2.16
C TYR A 31 0.19 -2.48 3.00
N ARG A 32 -0.93 -2.36 3.73
CA ARG A 32 -1.14 -1.28 4.70
C ARG A 32 -0.14 -1.30 5.84
N GLN A 33 0.29 -2.46 6.32
CA GLN A 33 1.32 -2.55 7.35
C GLN A 33 2.67 -2.02 6.86
N GLU A 34 3.04 -2.30 5.60
CA GLU A 34 4.22 -1.67 4.99
C GLU A 34 4.07 -0.15 4.86
N LEU A 35 2.89 0.33 4.48
CA LEU A 35 2.61 1.77 4.40
C LEU A 35 2.67 2.43 5.78
N ASP A 36 2.14 1.79 6.83
CA ASP A 36 2.18 2.29 8.20
C ASP A 36 3.61 2.27 8.78
N ALA A 37 4.46 1.34 8.35
CA ALA A 37 5.89 1.40 8.64
C ALA A 37 6.58 2.63 8.00
N ARG A 38 5.95 3.26 7.00
CA ARG A 38 6.38 4.50 6.35
C ARG A 38 5.33 5.61 6.50
N ARG A 39 4.65 5.63 7.65
CA ARG A 39 3.52 6.56 7.90
C ARG A 39 3.88 8.02 7.65
N ASP A 40 5.09 8.46 7.97
CA ASP A 40 5.58 9.82 7.68
C ASP A 40 5.52 10.16 6.17
N GLU A 41 5.89 9.21 5.31
CA GLU A 41 5.81 9.38 3.85
C GLU A 41 4.35 9.46 3.40
N GLY A 42 3.48 8.65 4.00
CA GLY A 42 2.03 8.69 3.79
C GLY A 42 1.38 9.99 4.21
N LEU A 43 1.73 10.52 5.38
CA LEU A 43 1.23 11.81 5.86
C LEU A 43 1.65 12.95 4.93
N ARG A 44 2.89 12.90 4.42
CA ARG A 44 3.38 13.87 3.43
C ARG A 44 2.58 13.78 2.12
N LEU A 45 2.35 12.55 1.62
CA LEU A 45 1.51 12.32 0.44
C LEU A 45 0.07 12.78 0.68
N ALA A 46 -0.52 12.47 1.81
CA ALA A 46 -1.89 12.87 2.14
C ALA A 46 -2.01 14.40 2.28
N GLY A 47 -0.99 15.08 2.80
CA GLY A 47 -0.89 16.54 2.76
C GLY A 47 -0.83 17.10 1.34
N LEU A 48 -0.03 16.48 0.45
CA LEU A 48 0.00 16.83 -0.98
C LEU A 48 -1.35 16.59 -1.66
N ALA A 49 -2.04 15.50 -1.33
CA ALA A 49 -3.36 15.16 -1.85
C ALA A 49 -4.43 16.23 -1.56
N ARG A 50 -4.26 16.98 -0.47
CA ARG A 50 -5.14 18.11 -0.11
C ARG A 50 -4.85 19.37 -0.92
N GLN A 51 -3.60 19.56 -1.33
CA GLN A 51 -3.17 20.72 -2.10
C GLN A 51 -3.41 20.51 -3.61
N GLN A 52 -3.26 19.27 -4.07
CA GLN A 52 -3.39 18.90 -5.48
C GLN A 52 -3.89 17.46 -5.65
N PRO A 53 -4.64 17.17 -6.73
CA PRO A 53 -5.03 15.81 -7.04
C PRO A 53 -3.80 14.92 -7.25
N LEU A 54 -3.73 13.81 -6.52
CA LEU A 54 -2.70 12.78 -6.70
C LEU A 54 -3.15 11.76 -7.73
N THR A 55 -2.35 11.58 -8.78
CA THR A 55 -2.53 10.48 -9.74
C THR A 55 -1.69 9.28 -9.30
N LEU A 56 -2.35 8.22 -8.83
CA LEU A 56 -1.70 6.97 -8.50
C LEU A 56 -1.54 6.11 -9.75
N LEU A 57 -0.30 6.00 -10.24
CA LEU A 57 0.03 5.13 -11.35
C LEU A 57 0.18 3.69 -10.86
N TYR A 58 -0.51 2.75 -11.52
CA TYR A 58 -0.41 1.33 -11.23
C TYR A 58 -0.28 0.54 -12.53
N ALA A 59 0.49 -0.55 -12.47
CA ALA A 59 0.68 -1.49 -13.57
C ALA A 59 0.00 -2.83 -13.26
N ALA A 60 -1.24 -2.79 -12.75
CA ALA A 60 -2.02 -4.00 -12.50
C ALA A 60 -3.00 -4.22 -13.65
N LYS A 61 -3.11 -5.47 -14.11
CA LYS A 61 -4.09 -5.89 -15.11
C LYS A 61 -5.54 -5.75 -14.60
N ASP A 62 -5.72 -5.90 -13.28
CA ASP A 62 -7.02 -5.81 -12.64
C ASP A 62 -7.25 -4.40 -12.10
N THR A 63 -8.31 -3.75 -12.57
CA THR A 63 -8.67 -2.39 -12.17
C THR A 63 -9.55 -2.36 -10.91
N ARG A 64 -10.12 -3.50 -10.50
CA ARG A 64 -10.99 -3.64 -9.33
C ARG A 64 -10.23 -4.07 -8.08
N GLN A 65 -9.17 -4.87 -8.25
CA GLN A 65 -8.31 -5.33 -7.17
C GLN A 65 -6.85 -4.96 -7.44
N ASN A 66 -6.51 -3.71 -7.17
CA ASN A 66 -5.15 -3.21 -7.35
C ASN A 66 -4.59 -2.56 -6.07
N HIS A 67 -3.27 -2.47 -6.02
CA HIS A 67 -2.54 -1.86 -4.92
C HIS A 67 -2.74 -0.34 -4.84
N ALA A 68 -3.10 0.33 -5.94
CA ALA A 68 -3.39 1.76 -5.92
C ALA A 68 -4.68 2.08 -5.14
N LEU A 69 -5.71 1.23 -5.22
CA LEU A 69 -6.93 1.36 -4.43
C LEU A 69 -6.63 1.18 -2.94
N VAL A 70 -5.75 0.24 -2.58
CA VAL A 70 -5.32 0.06 -1.18
C VAL A 70 -4.58 1.30 -0.68
N LEU A 71 -3.67 1.84 -1.49
CA LEU A 71 -2.93 3.06 -1.17
C LEU A 71 -3.87 4.27 -1.05
N ALA A 72 -4.79 4.45 -2.00
CA ALA A 72 -5.78 5.52 -1.97
C ALA A 72 -6.62 5.45 -0.69
N ASN A 73 -7.21 4.28 -0.41
CA ASN A 73 -8.03 4.08 0.78
C ASN A 73 -7.22 4.27 2.07
N TRP A 74 -5.94 3.88 2.09
CA TRP A 74 -5.08 4.12 3.24
C TRP A 74 -4.80 5.62 3.44
N LEU A 75 -4.48 6.36 2.37
CA LEU A 75 -4.27 7.81 2.42
C LEU A 75 -5.53 8.56 2.88
N GLU A 76 -6.72 8.13 2.43
CA GLU A 76 -8.01 8.70 2.85
C GLU A 76 -8.30 8.48 4.34
N ASN A 77 -7.82 7.37 4.90
CA ASN A 77 -7.99 7.04 6.32
C ASN A 77 -6.91 7.68 7.22
N LEU A 78 -5.88 8.32 6.65
CA LEU A 78 -4.88 9.00 7.46
C LEU A 78 -5.47 10.28 8.08
N PRO A 79 -5.30 10.48 9.40
CA PRO A 79 -5.69 11.72 10.04
C PRO A 79 -4.70 12.81 9.63
N VAL A 80 -4.98 13.48 8.51
CA VAL A 80 -4.30 14.72 8.15
C VAL A 80 -4.95 15.84 8.95
N THR A 81 -4.41 16.09 10.15
CA THR A 81 -4.71 17.31 10.89
C THR A 81 -4.32 18.51 10.04
N ALA A 82 -5.29 19.40 9.82
CA ALA A 82 -5.15 20.63 9.05
C ALA A 82 -4.17 21.60 9.71
#